data_AF-A0A7Y7YJT6-F1
#
_entry.id   AF-A0A7Y7YJT6-F1
#
_cell.length_a   1.000
_cell.length_b   1.000
_cell.length_c   1.000
_cell.angle_alpha   90.00
_cell.angle_beta   90.00
_cell.angle_gamma   90.00
#
_symmetry.space_group_name_H-M   'P 1'
#
loop_
_entity.id
_entity.type
_entity.pdbx_description
1 polymer ?
#
loop_
_entity_poly.entity_id
_entity_poly.type
_entity_poly.pdbx_seq_one_letter_code
_entity_poly.pdbx_strand_id
1 'polypeptide(L)'
;MIRELGHRLCDRCGDTITRYCPSVETFSLLGPFHDQGKQAVLDELVRREGVDPNIVLEYFRHRMFPECKPKVAHCAFCGGQLRTWKAKQCMHCFKDWH
;
A
#
# COMPACT_ATOMS: atom_id res chain seq x y z
N MET A 1 13.55 -3.57 20.09
CA MET A 1 14.08 -2.59 19.12
C MET A 1 12.92 -2.09 18.29
N ILE A 2 12.66 -0.79 18.28
CA ILE A 2 11.62 -0.19 17.43
C ILE A 2 12.24 -0.04 16.03
N ARG A 3 11.58 -0.59 15.02
CA ARG A 3 12.05 -0.51 13.63
C ARG A 3 11.86 0.94 13.15
N GLU A 4 12.92 1.62 12.75
CA GLU A 4 12.79 2.94 12.11
C GLU A 4 12.22 2.78 10.70
N LEU A 5 11.06 3.39 10.46
CA LEU A 5 10.33 3.26 9.20
C LEU A 5 10.26 4.63 8.51
N GLY A 6 10.75 4.71 7.28
CA GLY A 6 10.62 5.92 6.45
C GLY A 6 9.22 6.07 5.86
N HIS A 7 9.07 6.99 4.89
CA HIS A 7 7.81 7.21 4.19
C HIS A 7 7.89 6.87 2.69
N ARG A 8 6.73 6.72 2.04
CA ARG A 8 6.57 6.58 0.59
C ARG A 8 5.19 7.05 0.14
N LEU A 9 5.02 7.29 -1.16
CA LEU A 9 3.70 7.52 -1.74
C LEU A 9 2.99 6.18 -2.00
N CYS A 10 1.71 6.09 -1.65
CA CYS A 10 0.85 4.99 -2.03
C CYS A 10 0.67 4.96 -3.55
N ASP A 11 0.87 3.81 -4.18
CA ASP A 11 0.73 3.67 -5.63
C ASP A 11 -0.73 3.80 -6.11
N ARG A 12 -1.70 3.53 -5.22
CA ARG A 12 -3.13 3.59 -5.53
C ARG A 12 -3.71 4.99 -5.37
N CYS A 13 -3.62 5.59 -4.19
CA CYS A 13 -4.24 6.90 -3.91
C CYS A 13 -3.28 8.10 -4.02
N GLY A 14 -1.97 7.87 -3.92
CA GLY A 14 -0.96 8.94 -3.93
C GLY A 14 -0.70 9.59 -2.57
N ASP A 15 -1.33 9.13 -1.49
CA ASP A 15 -1.06 9.64 -0.14
C ASP A 15 0.33 9.23 0.37
N THR A 16 0.91 10.04 1.25
CA THR A 16 2.15 9.68 1.96
C THR A 16 1.83 8.70 3.08
N ILE A 17 2.41 7.50 3.01
CA ILE A 17 2.22 6.41 3.97
C ILE A 17 3.56 5.96 4.55
N THR A 18 3.52 5.29 5.69
CA THR A 18 4.68 4.64 6.29
C THR A 18 5.21 3.56 5.35
N ARG A 19 6.53 3.48 5.21
CA ARG A 19 7.24 2.44 4.45
C ARG A 19 7.37 1.17 5.29
N TYR A 20 6.23 0.69 5.78
CA TYR A 20 6.13 -0.56 6.50
C TYR A 20 5.82 -1.72 5.56
N CYS A 21 6.44 -2.85 5.85
CA CYS A 21 6.10 -4.16 5.35
C CYS A 21 6.50 -5.18 6.43
N PRO A 22 5.60 -6.10 6.82
CA PRO A 22 5.99 -7.22 7.69
C PRO A 22 7.18 -7.97 7.10
N SER A 23 8.05 -8.49 7.96
CA SER A 23 9.10 -9.40 7.51
C SER A 23 8.48 -10.68 6.92
N VAL A 24 9.24 -11.36 6.04
CA VAL A 24 8.81 -12.63 5.45
C VAL A 24 8.53 -13.67 6.53
N GLU A 25 9.40 -13.74 7.54
CA GLU A 25 9.24 -14.64 8.69
C GLU A 25 7.92 -14.39 9.42
N THR A 26 7.64 -13.13 9.80
CA THR A 26 6.38 -12.77 10.44
C THR A 26 5.21 -13.17 9.56
N PHE A 27 5.25 -12.84 8.26
CA PHE A 27 4.15 -13.10 7.34
C PHE A 27 3.84 -14.61 7.17
N SER A 28 4.88 -15.44 7.11
CA SER A 28 4.74 -16.90 7.01
C SER A 28 4.07 -17.53 8.24
N LEU A 29 4.12 -16.85 9.39
CA LEU A 29 3.56 -17.34 10.65
C LEU A 29 2.16 -16.80 10.96
N LEU A 30 1.59 -15.94 10.10
CA LEU A 30 0.25 -15.36 10.31
C LEU A 30 -0.90 -16.32 9.98
N GLY A 31 -0.64 -17.40 9.24
CA GLY A 31 -1.65 -18.39 8.81
C GLY A 31 -2.65 -18.78 9.90
N PRO A 32 -2.22 -19.27 11.07
CA PRO A 32 -3.11 -19.68 12.16
C PRO A 32 -3.93 -18.55 12.80
N PHE A 33 -3.55 -17.29 12.61
CA PHE A 33 -4.25 -16.14 13.18
C PHE A 33 -5.37 -15.64 12.26
N HIS A 34 -5.35 -16.01 10.98
CA HIS A 34 -6.42 -15.63 10.04
C HIS A 34 -7.78 -16.21 10.45
N ASP A 35 -7.81 -17.46 10.92
CA ASP A 35 -9.03 -18.13 11.39
C ASP A 35 -9.62 -17.49 12.65
N GLN A 36 -8.79 -16.77 13.42
CA GLN A 36 -9.18 -16.02 14.62
C GLN A 36 -9.69 -14.61 14.29
N GLY A 37 -9.59 -14.20 13.03
CA GLY A 37 -10.10 -12.92 12.52
C GLY A 37 -9.05 -11.81 12.39
N LYS A 38 -9.46 -10.70 11.76
CA LYS A 38 -8.58 -9.57 11.40
C LYS A 38 -7.82 -9.00 12.60
N GLN A 39 -8.45 -8.91 13.76
CA GLN A 39 -7.83 -8.31 14.95
C GLN A 39 -6.65 -9.16 15.45
N ALA A 40 -6.79 -10.49 15.50
CA ALA A 40 -5.72 -11.38 15.93
C ALA A 40 -4.47 -11.27 15.04
N VAL A 41 -4.67 -11.09 13.73
CA VAL A 41 -3.57 -10.84 12.78
C VAL A 41 -2.87 -9.50 13.06
N LEU A 42 -3.63 -8.44 13.34
CA LEU A 42 -3.06 -7.12 13.65
C LEU A 42 -2.25 -7.17 14.96
N ASP A 43 -2.81 -7.79 16.00
CA ASP A 43 -2.16 -7.91 17.31
C ASP A 43 -0.86 -8.72 17.21
N GLU A 44 -0.86 -9.80 16.44
CA GLU A 44 0.34 -10.62 16.23
C GLU A 44 1.43 -9.87 15.44
N LEU A 45 1.03 -9.07 14.45
CA LEU A 45 1.97 -8.22 13.72
C LEU A 45 2.63 -7.18 14.62
N VAL A 46 1.83 -6.49 15.45
CA VAL A 46 2.34 -5.51 16.42
C VAL A 46 3.30 -6.19 17.39
N ARG A 47 2.93 -7.36 17.93
CA ARG A 47 3.73 -8.11 18.90
C ARG A 47 5.07 -8.57 18.32
N ARG A 48 5.10 -9.08 17.09
CA ARG A 48 6.32 -9.61 16.46
C ARG A 48 7.25 -8.54 15.92
N GLU A 49 6.70 -7.51 15.28
CA GLU A 49 7.51 -6.49 14.60
C GLU A 49 7.81 -5.29 15.50
N GLY A 50 7.14 -5.17 16.66
CA GLY A 50 7.35 -4.08 17.60
C GLY A 50 7.02 -2.70 17.00
N VAL A 51 5.98 -2.65 16.16
CA VAL A 51 5.54 -1.46 15.43
C VAL A 51 4.24 -0.90 16.00
N ASP A 52 4.02 0.41 15.83
CA ASP A 52 2.78 1.06 16.24
C ASP A 52 1.56 0.41 15.55
N PRO A 53 0.47 0.08 16.28
CA PRO A 53 -0.74 -0.50 15.69
C PRO A 53 -1.32 0.30 14.53
N ASN A 54 -1.21 1.64 14.54
CA ASN A 54 -1.70 2.50 13.47
C ASN A 54 -0.89 2.31 12.18
N ILE A 55 0.41 2.01 12.27
CA ILE A 55 1.26 1.70 11.11
C ILE A 55 0.82 0.38 10.47
N VAL A 56 0.49 -0.63 11.29
CA VAL A 56 -0.03 -1.90 10.78
C VAL A 56 -1.39 -1.68 10.12
N LEU A 57 -2.27 -0.91 10.75
CA LEU A 57 -3.58 -0.57 10.19
C LEU A 57 -3.48 0.19 8.87
N GLU A 58 -2.58 1.17 8.78
CA GLU A 58 -2.29 1.91 7.55
C GLU A 58 -1.80 0.96 6.44
N TYR A 59 -0.88 0.05 6.77
CA TYR A 59 -0.41 -0.97 5.83
C TYR A 59 -1.57 -1.85 5.32
N PHE A 60 -2.48 -2.27 6.20
CA PHE A 60 -3.65 -3.05 5.77
C PHE A 60 -4.52 -2.27 4.79
N ARG A 61 -4.87 -1.02 5.14
CA ARG A 61 -5.74 -0.14 4.35
C ARG A 61 -5.16 0.29 3.01
N HIS A 62 -3.84 0.28 2.85
CA HIS A 62 -3.19 0.73 1.62
C HIS A 62 -2.53 -0.38 0.80
N ARG A 63 -2.28 -1.58 1.36
CA ARG A 63 -1.54 -2.66 0.68
C ARG A 63 -2.29 -4.00 0.68
N MET A 64 -2.67 -4.52 1.84
CA MET A 64 -3.28 -5.87 1.94
C MET A 64 -4.73 -5.88 1.46
N PHE A 65 -5.54 -4.96 1.99
CA PHE A 65 -6.94 -4.80 1.66
C PHE A 65 -7.18 -3.33 1.35
N PRO A 66 -6.85 -2.88 0.12
CA PRO A 66 -6.86 -1.47 -0.21
C PRO A 66 -8.25 -0.85 -0.05
N GLU A 67 -8.42 0.00 0.96
CA GLU A 67 -9.63 0.80 1.24
C GLU A 67 -9.51 2.23 0.67
N CYS A 68 -8.29 2.66 0.34
CA CYS A 68 -8.03 4.02 -0.17
C CYS A 68 -8.57 4.24 -1.59
N LYS A 69 -9.09 5.45 -1.88
CA LYS A 69 -9.66 5.75 -3.20
C LYS A 69 -8.56 5.77 -4.28
N PRO A 70 -8.73 5.06 -5.41
CA PRO A 70 -7.77 5.11 -6.50
C PRO A 70 -7.67 6.52 -7.08
N LYS A 71 -6.44 7.01 -7.24
CA LYS A 71 -6.16 8.23 -7.98
C LYS A 71 -6.15 7.91 -9.47
N VAL A 72 -6.91 8.69 -10.22
CA VAL A 72 -7.06 8.58 -11.67
C VAL A 72 -6.45 9.83 -12.31
N ALA A 73 -5.77 9.65 -13.43
CA ALA A 73 -5.29 10.74 -14.26
C ALA A 73 -5.67 10.51 -15.72
N HIS A 74 -5.68 11.59 -16.49
CA HIS A 74 -6.03 11.59 -17.90
C HIS A 74 -4.86 12.10 -18.73
N CYS A 75 -4.76 11.63 -19.96
CA CYS A 75 -3.77 12.09 -20.91
C CYS A 75 -4.00 13.58 -21.24
N ALA A 76 -2.94 14.38 -21.14
CA ALA A 76 -3.00 15.81 -21.47
C ALA A 76 -3.29 16.09 -22.96
N PHE A 77 -3.07 15.12 -23.85
CA PHE A 77 -3.22 15.28 -25.30
C PHE A 77 -4.57 14.82 -25.84
N CYS A 78 -5.07 13.67 -25.37
CA CYS A 78 -6.28 13.06 -25.90
C CYS A 78 -7.39 12.86 -24.87
N GLY A 79 -7.18 13.24 -23.60
CA GLY A 79 -8.15 13.09 -22.52
C GLY A 79 -8.39 11.64 -22.06
N GLY A 80 -7.78 10.65 -22.71
CA GLY A 80 -7.95 9.23 -22.37
C GLY A 80 -7.44 8.91 -20.97
N GLN A 81 -8.16 8.06 -20.23
CA GLN A 81 -7.77 7.66 -18.88
C GLN A 81 -6.44 6.88 -18.89
N LEU A 82 -5.53 7.23 -17.98
CA LEU A 82 -4.22 6.58 -17.87
C LEU A 82 -4.30 5.30 -17.04
N ARG A 83 -3.44 4.32 -17.37
CA ARG A 83 -3.33 3.04 -16.66
C ARG A 83 -2.97 3.23 -15.18
N THR A 84 -2.10 4.18 -14.89
CA THR A 84 -1.79 4.64 -13.53
C THR A 84 -1.74 6.16 -13.54
N TRP A 85 -2.03 6.78 -12.40
CA TRP A 85 -1.93 8.24 -12.29
C TRP A 85 -0.49 8.77 -12.39
N LYS A 86 0.50 7.88 -12.27
CA LYS A 86 1.94 8.19 -12.45
C LYS A 86 2.42 7.95 -13.88
N ALA A 87 1.57 7.45 -14.78
CA ALA A 87 1.98 7.11 -16.13
C ALA A 87 2.43 8.37 -16.89
N LYS A 88 3.59 8.27 -17.53
CA LYS A 88 4.13 9.32 -18.42
C LYS A 88 3.83 9.07 -19.91
N GLN A 89 3.19 7.94 -20.21
CA GLN A 89 2.83 7.54 -21.55
C GLN A 89 1.35 7.14 -21.61
N CYS A 90 0.66 7.57 -22.67
CA CYS A 90 -0.74 7.22 -22.90
C CYS A 90 -0.86 5.99 -23.80
N MET A 91 -1.64 4.99 -23.39
CA MET A 91 -1.92 3.80 -24.22
C MET A 91 -3.02 4.00 -25.28
N HIS A 92 -3.71 5.15 -25.25
CA HIS A 92 -4.73 5.49 -26.26
C HIS A 92 -4.12 6.20 -27.47
N CYS A 93 -3.24 7.18 -27.24
CA CYS A 93 -2.64 8.00 -28.30
C CYS A 93 -1.12 7.85 -28.43
N PHE A 94 -0.51 7.00 -27.60
CA PHE A 94 0.93 6.68 -27.59
C PHE A 94 1.88 7.88 -27.38
N LYS A 95 1.36 9.05 -27.01
CA LYS A 95 2.16 10.20 -26.61
C LYS A 95 2.84 9.93 -25.26
N ASP A 96 4.09 10.39 -25.18
CA ASP A 96 4.97 10.30 -24.01
C ASP A 96 5.38 11.73 -23.59
N TRP A 97 5.45 11.98 -22.29
CA TRP A 97 5.89 13.24 -21.68
C TRP A 97 6.86 12.93 -20.54
N HIS A 98 8.15 12.86 -20.89
CA HIS A 98 9.22 12.59 -19.93
C HIS A 98 9.51 13.76 -19.00
#